data_AF-E9SI35-F1
#
_entry.id   AF-E9SI35-F1
#
_cell.length_a   1.000
_cell.length_b   1.000
_cell.length_c   1.000
_cell.angle_alpha   90.00
_cell.angle_beta   90.00
_cell.angle_gamma   90.00
#
_symmetry.space_group_name_H-M   'P 1'
#
loop_
_entity.id
_entity.type
_entity.pdbx_description
1 polymer ?
#
loop_
_entity_poly.entity_id
_entity_poly.type
_entity_poly.pdbx_seq_one_letter_code
_entity_poly.pdbx_strand_id
1 'polypeptide(L)'
;MNEAQRINNDIGRSNTRAGLIVLGIVLAVFLYNSLTGYVKVTKDDTYDNCTVNTWHEQHRNSKGGTYNVYYMKIYQEVSKHDVFDFSELYKNEDKLSEDIYDQAQTIEENELFYGRVPYLYYSKFNDYNSNKVTMFKTDWGRSFPVYKQNCSAAEAEREYRRLDPPTLWYTAYGAGILLGLILLSCGKNAKRTANNYSDNVLYEKKPDNVATTEDALAAMATMRIRREKAEMRNSRRNNRFPF
;
A
#
# COMPACT_ATOMS: atom_id res chain seq x y z
N MET A 1 -26.66 20.85 32.26
CA MET A 1 -25.68 19.94 31.61
C MET A 1 -24.72 19.48 32.69
N ASN A 2 -24.68 18.18 33.00
CA ASN A 2 -23.86 17.67 34.11
C ASN A 2 -22.38 17.58 33.71
N GLU A 3 -21.46 17.59 34.68
CA GLU A 3 -20.01 17.61 34.43
C GLU A 3 -19.54 16.44 33.54
N ALA A 4 -20.06 15.24 33.79
CA ALA A 4 -19.79 14.05 32.97
C ALA A 4 -20.27 14.20 31.50
N GLN A 5 -21.36 14.92 31.26
CA GLN A 5 -21.85 15.21 29.91
C GLN A 5 -20.94 16.21 29.19
N ARG A 6 -20.42 17.21 29.92
CA ARG A 6 -19.49 18.20 29.36
C ARG A 6 -18.17 17.55 28.96
N ILE A 7 -17.58 16.77 29.86
CA ILE A 7 -16.31 16.06 29.62
C ILE A 7 -16.42 15.14 28.40
N ASN A 8 -17.49 14.33 28.32
CA ASN A 8 -17.66 13.41 27.19
C ASN A 8 -17.94 14.14 25.85
N ASN A 9 -18.63 15.28 25.88
CA ASN A 9 -18.82 16.11 24.69
C ASN A 9 -17.51 16.75 24.19
N ASP A 10 -16.66 17.22 25.12
CA ASP A 10 -15.38 17.82 24.78
C ASP A 10 -14.40 16.77 24.23
N ILE A 11 -14.33 15.58 24.86
CA ILE A 11 -13.59 14.42 24.35
C ILE A 11 -14.11 14.00 22.97
N GLY A 12 -15.43 13.93 22.81
CA GLY A 12 -16.07 13.55 21.55
C GLY A 12 -15.73 14.50 20.40
N ARG A 13 -15.80 15.82 20.64
CA ARG A 13 -15.42 16.84 19.67
C ARG A 13 -13.93 16.82 19.37
N SER A 14 -13.10 16.69 20.39
CA SER A 14 -11.64 16.65 20.25
C SER A 14 -11.19 15.46 19.40
N ASN A 15 -11.63 14.24 19.74
CA ASN A 15 -11.29 13.03 19.01
C ASN A 15 -11.83 13.04 17.57
N THR A 16 -13.03 13.59 17.35
CA THR A 16 -13.58 13.72 15.99
C THR A 16 -12.74 14.68 15.15
N ARG A 17 -12.36 15.84 15.71
CA ARG A 17 -11.48 16.80 15.01
C ARG A 17 -10.11 16.20 14.71
N ALA A 18 -9.49 15.56 15.69
CA ALA A 18 -8.21 14.88 15.51
C ALA A 18 -8.28 13.81 14.42
N GLY A 19 -9.33 12.98 14.42
CA GLY A 19 -9.54 11.96 13.38
C GLY A 19 -9.66 12.55 11.98
N LEU A 20 -10.42 13.64 11.81
CA LEU A 20 -10.53 14.34 10.53
C LEU A 20 -9.21 14.95 10.07
N ILE A 21 -8.43 15.55 10.98
CA ILE A 21 -7.12 16.12 10.67
C ILE A 21 -6.15 15.03 10.19
N VAL A 22 -6.09 13.91 10.90
CA VAL A 22 -5.23 12.77 10.52
C VAL A 22 -5.60 12.26 9.13
N LEU A 23 -6.90 12.04 8.86
CA LEU A 23 -7.35 11.61 7.53
C LEU A 23 -7.02 12.63 6.44
N GLY A 24 -7.18 13.93 6.73
CA GLY A 24 -6.83 15.01 5.81
C GLY A 24 -5.33 15.02 5.47
N ILE A 25 -4.46 14.86 6.47
CA ILE A 25 -3.00 14.79 6.27
C ILE A 25 -2.64 13.57 5.43
N VAL A 26 -3.17 12.38 5.75
CA VAL A 26 -2.89 11.15 5.01
C VAL A 26 -3.32 11.29 3.54
N LEU A 27 -4.50 11.86 3.29
CA LEU A 27 -5.00 12.09 1.94
C LEU A 27 -4.15 13.11 1.17
N ALA A 28 -3.72 14.20 1.83
CA ALA A 28 -2.84 15.20 1.22
C ALA A 28 -1.48 14.60 0.83
N VAL A 29 -0.85 13.84 1.72
CA VAL A 29 0.43 13.17 1.45
C VAL A 29 0.28 12.12 0.34
N PHE A 30 -0.80 11.33 0.37
CA PHE A 30 -1.09 10.36 -0.68
C PHE A 30 -1.22 11.03 -2.06
N LEU A 31 -1.99 12.11 -2.16
CA LEU A 31 -2.18 12.84 -3.41
C LEU A 31 -0.86 13.45 -3.89
N TYR A 32 -0.09 14.07 -2.99
CA TYR A 32 1.22 14.61 -3.30
C TYR A 32 2.13 13.54 -3.91
N ASN A 33 2.35 12.43 -3.21
CA ASN A 33 3.22 11.35 -3.68
C ASN A 33 2.69 10.66 -4.95
N SER A 34 1.37 10.56 -5.13
CA SER A 34 0.78 10.02 -6.34
C SER A 34 1.09 10.86 -7.59
N LEU A 35 1.13 12.19 -7.41
CA LEU A 35 1.40 13.17 -8.47
C LEU A 35 2.90 13.39 -8.73
N THR A 36 3.70 13.54 -7.67
CA THR A 36 5.14 13.81 -7.79
C THR A 36 6.00 12.56 -7.99
N GLY A 37 5.43 11.38 -7.71
CA GLY A 37 6.15 10.12 -7.73
C GLY A 37 6.77 9.77 -6.38
N TYR A 38 7.01 8.47 -6.19
CA TYR A 38 7.59 7.90 -4.96
C TYR A 38 9.09 7.69 -5.05
N VAL A 39 9.61 7.56 -6.27
CA VAL A 39 11.01 7.24 -6.57
C VAL A 39 11.47 8.15 -7.70
N LYS A 40 12.67 8.71 -7.58
CA LYS A 40 13.24 9.50 -8.69
C LYS A 40 13.82 8.53 -9.71
N VAL A 41 13.38 8.66 -10.96
CA VAL A 41 13.89 7.88 -12.08
C VAL A 41 14.54 8.80 -13.10
N THR A 42 15.68 8.37 -13.63
CA THR A 42 16.43 9.06 -14.67
C THR A 42 16.56 8.14 -15.88
N LYS A 43 16.44 8.69 -17.08
CA LYS A 43 16.68 7.93 -18.30
C LYS A 43 18.15 7.48 -18.30
N ASP A 44 18.38 6.19 -18.53
CA ASP A 44 19.72 5.62 -18.65
C ASP A 44 20.14 5.74 -20.12
N ASP A 45 19.61 4.86 -20.97
CA ASP A 45 19.75 4.97 -22.42
C ASP A 45 18.61 4.25 -23.16
N THR A 46 18.55 4.43 -24.47
CA THR A 46 17.73 3.62 -25.38
C THR A 46 18.64 2.73 -26.20
N TYR A 47 18.55 1.42 -25.98
CA TYR A 47 19.36 0.43 -26.66
C TYR A 47 18.64 -0.07 -27.92
N ASP A 48 19.40 -0.27 -28.98
CA ASP A 48 18.95 -0.86 -30.25
C ASP A 48 19.41 -2.32 -30.34
N ASN A 49 18.77 -3.10 -31.22
CA ASN A 49 18.98 -4.55 -31.39
C ASN A 49 18.77 -5.35 -30.09
N CYS A 50 17.69 -5.03 -29.39
CA CYS A 50 17.30 -5.72 -28.17
C CYS A 50 16.28 -6.82 -28.45
N THR A 51 16.47 -7.96 -27.78
CA THR A 51 15.52 -9.06 -27.75
C THR A 51 14.96 -9.22 -26.35
N VAL A 52 13.62 -9.27 -26.25
CA VAL A 52 12.90 -9.41 -24.98
C VAL A 52 12.32 -10.82 -24.89
N ASN A 53 12.85 -11.61 -23.97
CA ASN A 53 12.37 -12.96 -23.71
C ASN A 53 11.56 -12.97 -22.40
N THR A 54 10.34 -13.48 -22.48
CA THR A 54 9.44 -13.61 -21.34
C THR A 54 9.02 -15.06 -21.19
N TRP A 55 9.06 -15.59 -19.97
CA TRP A 55 8.58 -16.94 -19.66
C TRP A 55 7.97 -16.99 -18.27
N HIS A 56 7.29 -18.09 -17.95
CA HIS A 56 6.74 -18.32 -16.63
C HIS A 56 6.95 -19.76 -16.18
N GLU A 57 7.08 -19.94 -14.87
CA GLU A 57 7.21 -21.24 -14.23
C GLU A 57 6.04 -21.46 -13.28
N GLN A 58 5.49 -22.67 -13.28
CA GLN A 58 4.45 -23.05 -12.33
C GLN A 58 5.08 -23.72 -11.12
N HIS A 59 4.93 -23.09 -9.96
CA HIS A 59 5.40 -23.62 -8.69
C HIS A 59 4.24 -24.17 -7.86
N ARG A 60 4.54 -25.14 -7.00
CA ARG A 60 3.59 -25.67 -6.03
C ARG A 60 3.88 -25.08 -4.65
N ASN A 61 2.84 -24.60 -3.98
CA ASN A 61 2.94 -24.12 -2.62
C ASN A 61 2.92 -25.30 -1.62
N SER A 62 3.27 -25.03 -0.36
CA SER A 62 3.27 -26.01 0.73
C SER A 62 1.90 -26.60 1.04
N LYS A 63 0.82 -25.95 0.60
CA LYS A 63 -0.58 -26.39 0.76
C LYS A 63 -1.10 -27.16 -0.47
N GLY A 64 -0.23 -27.47 -1.44
CA GLY A 64 -0.57 -28.24 -2.64
C GLY A 64 -1.19 -27.44 -3.79
N GLY A 65 -1.46 -26.15 -3.63
CA GLY A 65 -1.94 -25.26 -4.69
C GLY A 65 -0.80 -24.80 -5.61
N THR A 66 -1.13 -24.50 -6.87
CA THR A 66 -0.16 -24.03 -7.86
C THR A 66 -0.21 -22.52 -8.02
N TYR A 67 0.93 -21.90 -8.34
CA TYR A 67 1.04 -20.48 -8.66
C TYR A 67 2.09 -20.26 -9.74
N ASN A 68 1.88 -19.26 -10.58
CA ASN A 68 2.82 -18.92 -11.65
C ASN A 68 3.79 -17.84 -11.19
N VAL A 69 5.06 -18.00 -11.53
CA VAL A 69 6.11 -16.99 -11.38
C VAL A 69 6.54 -16.56 -12.78
N TYR A 70 6.54 -15.25 -13.01
CA TYR A 70 6.82 -14.65 -14.31
C TYR A 70 8.23 -14.06 -14.31
N TYR A 71 8.95 -14.30 -15.39
CA TYR A 71 10.32 -13.86 -15.58
C TYR A 71 10.44 -13.09 -16.89
N MET A 72 11.43 -12.20 -16.92
CA MET A 72 11.76 -11.42 -18.09
C MET A 72 13.27 -11.27 -18.19
N LYS A 73 13.80 -11.46 -19.40
CA LYS A 73 15.19 -11.21 -19.77
C LYS A 73 15.23 -10.29 -20.98
N ILE A 74 16.10 -9.30 -20.95
CA ILE A 74 16.38 -8.39 -22.06
C ILE A 74 17.87 -8.40 -22.27
N TYR A 75 18.29 -8.66 -23.51
CA TYR A 75 19.67 -8.57 -23.93
C TYR A 75 19.77 -7.79 -25.22
N GLN A 76 20.91 -7.16 -25.39
CA GLN A 76 21.31 -6.48 -26.61
C GLN A 76 22.23 -7.40 -27.41
N GLU A 77 21.91 -7.58 -28.68
CA GLU A 77 22.75 -8.30 -29.62
C GLU A 77 23.84 -7.36 -30.13
N VAL A 78 25.09 -7.60 -29.72
CA VAL A 78 26.24 -6.82 -30.19
C VAL A 78 26.97 -7.65 -31.25
N SER A 79 26.94 -7.17 -32.50
CA SER A 79 27.76 -7.75 -33.55
C SER A 79 29.22 -7.31 -33.36
N LYS A 80 30.15 -8.27 -33.31
CA LYS A 80 31.60 -7.99 -33.16
C LYS A 80 32.24 -7.28 -34.36
N HIS A 81 31.48 -6.94 -35.40
CA HIS A 81 32.06 -6.31 -36.61
C HIS A 81 32.59 -4.88 -36.41
N ASP A 82 32.35 -4.23 -35.27
CA ASP A 82 32.86 -2.88 -35.02
C ASP A 82 34.16 -2.83 -34.18
N VAL A 83 34.76 -3.97 -33.79
CA VAL A 83 35.99 -3.98 -32.95
C VAL A 83 37.20 -4.65 -33.64
N PHE A 84 37.04 -5.27 -34.80
CA PHE A 84 38.18 -5.77 -35.58
C PHE A 84 38.62 -4.72 -36.59
N ASP A 85 39.67 -3.97 -36.24
CA ASP A 85 40.47 -3.24 -37.22
C ASP A 85 41.16 -4.25 -38.14
N PHE A 86 40.51 -4.57 -39.27
CA PHE A 86 41.04 -5.48 -40.27
C PHE A 86 42.36 -4.99 -40.90
N SER A 87 42.84 -3.78 -40.59
CA SER A 87 44.11 -3.27 -41.11
C SER A 87 45.34 -4.04 -40.62
N GLU A 88 45.27 -4.78 -39.50
CA GLU A 88 46.39 -5.61 -39.02
C GLU A 88 46.41 -7.04 -39.58
N LEU A 89 45.30 -7.55 -40.12
CA LEU A 89 45.19 -8.95 -40.59
C LEU A 89 45.66 -9.16 -42.04
N TYR A 90 45.82 -8.09 -42.83
CA TYR A 90 46.28 -8.18 -44.23
C TYR A 90 47.80 -8.27 -44.40
N LYS A 91 48.58 -8.49 -43.32
CA LYS A 91 50.05 -8.61 -43.42
C LYS A 91 50.59 -10.02 -43.67
N ASN A 92 49.76 -11.07 -43.60
CA ASN A 92 50.21 -12.45 -43.84
C ASN A 92 49.21 -13.20 -44.72
N GLU A 93 49.43 -13.16 -46.03
CA GLU A 93 48.50 -13.65 -47.06
C GLU A 93 48.42 -15.18 -47.23
N ASP A 94 49.13 -16.02 -46.48
CA ASP A 94 49.32 -17.41 -46.92
C ASP A 94 48.59 -18.53 -46.17
N LYS A 95 47.83 -18.26 -45.09
CA LYS A 95 47.00 -19.30 -44.44
C LYS A 95 45.76 -18.71 -43.76
N LEU A 96 44.74 -18.37 -44.53
CA LEU A 96 43.41 -18.09 -44.00
C LEU A 96 42.59 -19.39 -44.07
N SER A 97 42.57 -20.15 -42.97
CA SER A 97 41.74 -21.34 -42.84
C SER A 97 40.25 -20.96 -42.71
N GLU A 98 39.37 -21.80 -43.23
CA GLU A 98 37.91 -21.72 -43.11
C GLU A 98 37.42 -21.53 -41.65
N ASP A 99 38.25 -21.83 -40.64
CA ASP A 99 37.96 -21.63 -39.22
C ASP A 99 37.71 -20.16 -38.80
N ILE A 100 38.16 -19.19 -39.60
CA ILE A 100 37.99 -17.75 -39.29
C ILE A 100 36.57 -17.26 -39.64
N TYR A 101 35.86 -17.94 -40.54
CA TYR A 101 34.46 -17.60 -40.86
C TYR A 101 33.48 -18.08 -39.78
N ASP A 102 33.74 -19.24 -39.16
CA ASP A 102 32.88 -19.77 -38.10
C ASP A 102 33.04 -19.04 -36.75
N GLN A 103 34.18 -18.36 -36.51
CA GLN A 103 34.35 -17.49 -35.33
C GLN A 103 33.69 -16.11 -35.48
N ALA A 104 33.37 -15.68 -36.70
CA ALA A 104 32.81 -14.36 -36.99
C ALA A 104 31.32 -14.19 -36.63
N GLN A 105 30.62 -15.27 -36.23
CA GLN A 105 29.20 -15.25 -35.86
C GLN A 105 28.93 -15.57 -34.38
N THR A 106 29.90 -15.32 -33.49
CA THR A 106 29.56 -15.29 -32.05
C THR A 106 28.86 -13.97 -31.73
N ILE A 107 27.52 -13.97 -31.82
CA ILE A 107 26.67 -12.88 -31.28
C ILE A 107 26.94 -12.83 -29.78
N GLU A 108 27.55 -11.75 -29.31
CA GLU A 108 27.73 -11.53 -27.89
C GLU A 108 26.46 -10.89 -27.33
N GLU A 109 25.79 -11.59 -26.42
CA GLU A 109 24.56 -11.11 -25.76
C GLU A 109 24.96 -10.25 -24.54
N ASN A 110 24.72 -8.95 -24.61
CA ASN A 110 24.88 -8.07 -23.45
C ASN A 110 23.56 -8.02 -22.66
N GLU A 111 23.53 -8.61 -21.47
CA GLU A 111 22.32 -8.64 -20.63
C GLU A 111 22.03 -7.26 -20.03
N LEU A 112 20.89 -6.66 -20.40
CA LEU A 112 20.44 -5.37 -19.89
C LEU A 112 19.52 -5.51 -18.67
N PHE A 113 18.74 -6.59 -18.63
CA PHE A 113 17.81 -6.85 -17.54
C PHE A 113 17.52 -8.34 -17.42
N TYR A 114 17.53 -8.84 -16.19
CA TYR A 114 17.07 -10.18 -15.87
C TYR A 114 16.40 -10.19 -14.51
N GLY A 115 15.22 -10.80 -14.43
CA GLY A 115 14.62 -11.07 -13.13
C GLY A 115 13.16 -11.45 -13.15
N ARG A 116 12.67 -11.74 -11.95
CA ARG A 116 11.25 -11.98 -11.66
C ARG A 116 10.49 -10.66 -11.73
N VAL A 117 9.35 -10.67 -12.42
CA VAL A 117 8.49 -9.49 -12.58
C VAL A 117 7.03 -9.80 -12.22
N PRO A 118 6.23 -8.80 -11.78
CA PRO A 118 4.80 -8.97 -11.60
C PRO A 118 4.06 -9.23 -12.92
N TYR A 119 2.95 -9.97 -12.87
CA TYR A 119 2.15 -10.32 -14.06
C TYR A 119 1.71 -9.10 -14.90
N LEU A 120 1.30 -8.01 -14.25
CA LEU A 120 0.88 -6.78 -14.92
C LEU A 120 2.03 -6.09 -15.67
N TYR A 121 3.27 -6.36 -15.26
CA TYR A 121 4.46 -5.89 -15.94
C TYR A 121 4.83 -6.83 -17.08
N TYR A 122 4.89 -8.13 -16.78
CA TYR A 122 5.11 -9.22 -17.74
C TYR A 122 4.20 -9.12 -18.98
N SER A 123 2.90 -8.96 -18.76
CA SER A 123 1.89 -8.92 -19.83
C SER A 123 2.09 -7.79 -20.84
N LYS A 124 2.77 -6.70 -20.46
CA LYS A 124 3.14 -5.65 -21.43
C LYS A 124 4.26 -6.10 -22.35
N PHE A 125 5.20 -6.88 -21.84
CA PHE A 125 6.39 -7.30 -22.57
C PHE A 125 6.25 -8.65 -23.28
N ASN A 126 5.19 -9.42 -23.02
CA ASN A 126 4.99 -10.75 -23.59
C ASN A 126 4.96 -10.76 -25.13
N ASP A 127 4.43 -9.69 -25.73
CA ASP A 127 4.34 -9.53 -27.18
C ASP A 127 5.16 -8.29 -27.64
N TYR A 128 6.32 -8.06 -27.02
CA TYR A 128 7.16 -6.90 -27.31
C TYR A 128 7.89 -7.08 -28.64
N ASN A 129 7.36 -6.46 -29.70
CA ASN A 129 7.89 -6.59 -31.07
C ASN A 129 8.91 -5.50 -31.47
N SER A 130 9.34 -4.66 -30.53
CA SER A 130 10.27 -3.57 -30.82
C SER A 130 11.71 -4.01 -30.57
N ASN A 131 12.58 -3.81 -31.57
CA ASN A 131 14.02 -4.04 -31.43
C ASN A 131 14.73 -2.95 -30.60
N LYS A 132 14.00 -1.97 -30.08
CA LYS A 132 14.52 -0.90 -29.22
C LYS A 132 13.92 -1.00 -27.84
N VAL A 133 14.75 -0.93 -26.80
CA VAL A 133 14.31 -0.91 -25.39
C VAL A 133 14.88 0.32 -24.70
N THR A 134 14.01 1.09 -24.04
CA THR A 134 14.46 2.22 -23.21
C THR A 134 14.62 1.78 -21.76
N MET A 135 15.80 2.00 -21.21
CA MET A 135 16.13 1.70 -19.83
C MET A 135 16.08 2.99 -18.99
N PHE A 136 15.55 2.85 -17.78
CA PHE A 136 15.58 3.88 -16.75
C PHE A 136 16.31 3.35 -15.54
N LYS A 137 16.93 4.26 -14.80
CA LYS A 137 17.64 3.97 -13.56
C LYS A 137 16.98 4.71 -12.41
N THR A 138 16.78 4.01 -11.31
CA THR A 138 16.32 4.63 -10.06
C THR A 138 17.47 5.35 -9.35
N ASP A 139 17.15 6.22 -8.41
CA ASP A 139 18.10 6.96 -7.56
C ASP A 139 19.04 6.06 -6.72
N TRP A 140 18.64 4.82 -6.49
CA TRP A 140 19.37 3.77 -5.77
C TRP A 140 20.08 2.78 -6.72
N GLY A 141 20.10 3.10 -8.02
CA GLY A 141 20.95 2.47 -9.01
C GLY A 141 20.36 1.26 -9.73
N ARG A 142 19.09 0.92 -9.49
CA ARG A 142 18.43 -0.22 -10.17
C ARG A 142 17.96 0.20 -11.56
N SER A 143 18.47 -0.47 -12.59
CA SER A 143 18.01 -0.28 -13.97
C SER A 143 16.77 -1.16 -14.26
N PHE A 144 15.84 -0.63 -15.03
CA PHE A 144 14.63 -1.33 -15.45
C PHE A 144 14.16 -0.88 -16.84
N PRO A 145 13.60 -1.78 -17.65
CA PRO A 145 13.12 -1.47 -18.99
C PRO A 145 11.72 -0.87 -18.96
N VAL A 146 11.46 0.15 -19.76
CA VAL A 146 10.11 0.72 -19.88
C VAL A 146 9.47 0.27 -21.19
N TYR A 147 8.19 -0.09 -21.15
CA TYR A 147 7.50 -0.62 -22.33
C TYR A 147 7.37 0.43 -23.43
N LYS A 148 6.96 1.66 -23.05
CA LYS A 148 6.84 2.78 -23.99
C LYS A 148 8.22 3.34 -24.35
N GLN A 149 8.52 3.37 -25.64
CA GLN A 149 9.66 4.13 -26.16
C GLN A 149 9.47 5.63 -25.89
N ASN A 150 10.57 6.34 -25.64
CA ASN A 150 10.59 7.80 -25.42
C ASN A 150 9.64 8.29 -24.31
N CYS A 151 9.41 7.48 -23.28
CA CYS A 151 8.58 7.90 -22.16
C CYS A 151 9.25 9.01 -21.34
N SER A 152 8.41 9.82 -20.68
CA SER A 152 8.92 10.79 -19.70
C SER A 152 9.33 10.09 -18.40
N ALA A 153 10.20 10.74 -17.61
CA ALA A 153 10.58 10.23 -16.29
C ALA A 153 9.35 9.99 -15.37
N ALA A 154 8.33 10.85 -15.45
CA ALA A 154 7.10 10.68 -14.69
C ALA A 154 6.34 9.41 -15.09
N GLU A 155 6.27 9.08 -16.38
CA GLU A 155 5.64 7.85 -16.86
C GLU A 155 6.46 6.61 -16.51
N ALA A 156 7.79 6.69 -16.64
CA ALA A 156 8.70 5.63 -16.23
C ALA A 156 8.55 5.31 -14.74
N GLU A 157 8.37 6.32 -13.88
CA GLU A 157 8.09 6.11 -12.46
C GLU A 157 6.75 5.40 -12.24
N ARG A 158 5.71 5.73 -13.01
CA ARG A 158 4.42 5.01 -12.92
C ARG A 158 4.54 3.56 -13.34
N GLU A 159 5.38 3.25 -14.32
CA GLU A 159 5.67 1.87 -14.71
C GLU A 159 6.52 1.16 -13.64
N TYR A 160 7.51 1.86 -13.07
CA TYR A 160 8.32 1.35 -11.97
C TYR A 160 7.46 0.96 -10.77
N ARG A 161 6.45 1.76 -10.41
CA ARG A 161 5.48 1.41 -9.36
C ARG A 161 4.72 0.10 -9.58
N ARG A 162 4.63 -0.38 -10.83
CA ARG A 162 4.01 -1.67 -11.15
C ARG A 162 5.01 -2.82 -11.02
N LEU A 163 6.29 -2.55 -11.27
CA LEU A 163 7.39 -3.49 -11.06
C LEU A 163 7.69 -3.67 -9.57
N ASP A 164 7.78 -2.55 -8.85
CA ASP A 164 8.11 -2.48 -7.43
C ASP A 164 7.17 -1.47 -6.73
N PRO A 165 6.00 -1.93 -6.24
CA PRO A 165 5.06 -1.06 -5.59
C PRO A 165 5.65 -0.44 -4.31
N PRO A 166 5.38 0.84 -3.99
CA PRO A 166 5.86 1.49 -2.76
C PRO A 166 5.09 0.97 -1.53
N THR A 167 5.32 -0.29 -1.17
CA THR A 167 4.58 -1.04 -0.15
C THR A 167 4.63 -0.35 1.21
N LEU A 168 5.79 0.18 1.61
CA LEU A 168 5.97 0.94 2.85
C LEU A 168 5.08 2.19 2.92
N TRP A 169 4.88 2.87 1.80
CA TRP A 169 3.96 4.01 1.76
C TRP A 169 2.52 3.55 1.90
N TYR A 170 2.12 2.48 1.21
CA TYR A 170 0.77 1.93 1.32
C TYR A 170 0.45 1.43 2.73
N THR A 171 1.40 0.80 3.43
CA THR A 171 1.21 0.41 4.83
C THR A 171 1.09 1.62 5.76
N ALA A 172 1.92 2.65 5.56
CA ALA A 172 1.85 3.90 6.32
C ALA A 172 0.49 4.60 6.12
N TYR A 173 0.00 4.69 4.89
CA TYR A 173 -1.33 5.23 4.60
C TYR A 173 -2.44 4.39 5.25
N GLY A 174 -2.35 3.06 5.16
CA GLY A 174 -3.31 2.16 5.79
C GLY A 174 -3.37 2.34 7.31
N ALA A 175 -2.22 2.43 7.97
CA ALA A 175 -2.14 2.69 9.41
C ALA A 175 -2.71 4.07 9.77
N GLY A 176 -2.39 5.11 8.99
CA GLY A 176 -2.91 6.45 9.21
C GLY A 176 -4.44 6.53 9.04
N ILE A 177 -4.99 5.87 8.02
CA ILE A 177 -6.45 5.77 7.82
C ILE A 177 -7.10 5.07 9.01
N LEU A 178 -6.54 3.93 9.44
CA LEU A 178 -7.05 3.15 10.56
C LEU A 178 -7.06 3.97 11.87
N LEU A 179 -5.98 4.70 12.17
CA LEU A 179 -5.91 5.61 13.31
C LEU A 179 -6.97 6.71 13.22
N GLY A 180 -7.14 7.33 12.05
CA GLY A 180 -8.19 8.32 11.82
C GLY A 180 -9.59 7.77 12.08
N LEU A 181 -9.88 6.56 11.60
CA LEU A 181 -11.17 5.87 11.83
C LEU A 181 -11.40 5.53 13.29
N ILE A 182 -10.37 5.08 14.02
CA ILE A 182 -10.46 4.80 15.46
C ILE A 182 -10.81 6.08 16.22
N LEU A 183 -10.14 7.19 15.93
CA LEU A 183 -10.41 8.49 16.57
C LEU A 183 -11.85 8.97 16.30
N LEU A 184 -12.33 8.82 15.07
CA LEU A 184 -13.73 9.11 14.72
C LEU A 184 -14.72 8.22 15.49
N SER A 185 -14.41 6.92 15.64
CA SER A 185 -15.24 5.98 16.39
C SER A 185 -15.31 6.35 17.88
N CYS A 186 -14.15 6.61 18.51
CA CYS A 186 -14.07 7.10 19.88
C CYS A 186 -14.83 8.41 20.06
N GLY A 187 -14.73 9.33 19.09
CA GLY A 187 -15.48 10.58 19.07
C GLY A 187 -17.00 10.38 19.06
N LYS A 188 -17.49 9.47 18.20
CA LYS A 188 -18.92 9.09 18.13
C LYS A 188 -19.39 8.43 19.42
N ASN A 189 -18.60 7.53 20.00
CA ASN A 189 -18.95 6.83 21.24
C ASN A 189 -19.01 7.80 22.42
N ALA A 190 -18.03 8.69 22.57
CA ALA A 190 -18.06 9.71 23.61
C ALA A 190 -19.28 10.64 23.48
N LYS A 191 -19.67 11.01 22.24
CA LYS A 191 -20.90 11.78 22.00
C LYS A 191 -22.17 10.99 22.38
N ARG A 192 -22.25 9.69 22.06
CA ARG A 192 -23.35 8.82 22.50
C ARG A 192 -23.43 8.75 24.02
N THR A 193 -22.30 8.55 24.69
CA THR A 193 -22.21 8.54 26.15
C THR A 193 -22.62 9.87 26.76
N ALA A 194 -22.22 11.01 26.17
CA ALA A 194 -22.66 12.33 26.61
C ALA A 194 -24.19 12.51 26.50
N ASN A 195 -24.79 12.07 25.39
CA ASN A 195 -26.25 12.12 25.23
C ASN A 195 -26.97 11.24 26.26
N ASN A 196 -26.40 10.11 26.66
CA ASN A 196 -27.00 9.28 27.74
C ASN A 196 -26.97 9.97 29.12
N TYR A 197 -26.09 10.96 29.33
CA TYR A 197 -26.08 11.77 30.54
C TYR A 197 -27.01 12.99 30.49
N SER A 198 -27.59 13.32 29.31
CA SER A 198 -28.50 14.47 29.17
C SER A 198 -29.91 14.20 29.67
N ASP A 199 -30.30 12.93 29.72
CA ASP A 199 -31.56 12.51 30.28
C ASP A 199 -31.41 12.41 31.81
N ASN A 200 -32.01 13.37 32.50
CA ASN A 200 -32.23 13.36 33.94
C ASN A 200 -33.18 12.22 34.34
N VAL A 201 -32.79 10.97 34.11
CA VAL A 201 -33.40 9.79 34.72
C VAL A 201 -32.27 8.97 35.31
N LEU A 202 -32.09 9.15 36.62
CA LEU A 202 -31.37 8.26 37.53
C LEU A 202 -31.13 6.87 36.93
N TYR A 203 -29.89 6.56 36.55
CA TYR A 203 -29.39 5.19 36.42
C TYR A 203 -30.37 4.17 35.81
N GLU A 204 -31.03 4.47 34.69
CA GLU A 204 -31.64 3.43 33.89
C GLU A 204 -30.55 2.81 33.00
N LYS A 205 -29.79 1.89 33.60
CA LYS A 205 -29.21 0.80 32.83
C LYS A 205 -30.41 0.02 32.29
N LYS A 206 -30.97 0.44 31.15
CA LYS A 206 -31.94 -0.40 30.43
C LYS A 206 -31.22 -1.72 30.19
N PRO A 207 -31.71 -2.85 30.75
CA PRO A 207 -31.12 -4.13 30.43
C PRO A 207 -31.25 -4.31 28.92
N ASP A 208 -30.11 -4.47 28.24
CA ASP A 208 -30.11 -4.79 26.83
C ASP A 208 -30.86 -6.12 26.67
N ASN A 209 -32.03 -6.02 26.06
CA ASN A 209 -32.96 -7.09 25.67
C ASN A 209 -33.63 -7.84 26.83
N VAL A 210 -34.75 -7.29 27.29
CA VAL A 210 -35.77 -8.03 28.03
C VAL A 210 -36.57 -8.87 27.03
N ALA A 211 -36.20 -10.14 26.87
CA ALA A 211 -36.84 -11.02 25.88
C ALA A 211 -38.19 -11.58 26.37
N THR A 212 -38.45 -11.59 27.69
CA THR A 212 -39.65 -12.19 28.29
C THR A 212 -40.27 -11.28 29.35
N THR A 213 -41.58 -11.44 29.59
CA THR A 213 -42.37 -10.64 30.54
C THR A 213 -41.90 -10.77 32.00
N GLU A 214 -41.27 -11.89 32.35
CA GLU A 214 -40.73 -12.12 33.70
C GLU A 214 -39.46 -11.29 33.96
N ASP A 215 -38.58 -11.14 32.96
CA ASP A 215 -37.40 -10.29 33.07
C ASP A 215 -37.77 -8.80 33.18
N ALA A 216 -38.89 -8.40 32.57
CA ALA A 216 -39.43 -7.04 32.71
C ALA A 216 -39.88 -6.76 34.15
N LEU A 217 -40.55 -7.73 34.77
CA LEU A 217 -40.99 -7.65 36.16
C LEU A 217 -39.82 -7.65 37.13
N ALA A 218 -38.78 -8.47 36.89
CA ALA A 218 -37.56 -8.47 37.68
C ALA A 218 -36.79 -7.14 37.58
N ALA A 219 -36.73 -6.56 36.37
CA ALA A 219 -36.14 -5.24 36.16
C ALA A 219 -36.93 -4.14 36.88
N MET A 220 -38.26 -4.16 36.83
CA MET A 220 -39.11 -3.20 37.56
C MET A 220 -38.98 -3.34 39.08
N ALA A 221 -38.94 -4.58 39.60
CA ALA A 221 -38.77 -4.83 41.03
C ALA A 221 -37.41 -4.31 41.54
N THR A 222 -36.33 -4.56 40.78
CA THR A 222 -34.99 -4.07 41.14
C THR A 222 -34.87 -2.55 41.05
N MET A 223 -35.56 -1.89 40.11
CA MET A 223 -35.66 -0.43 40.06
C MET A 223 -36.40 0.14 41.28
N ARG A 224 -37.51 -0.49 41.69
CA ARG A 224 -38.29 -0.05 42.87
C ARG A 224 -37.46 -0.10 44.14
N ILE A 225 -36.76 -1.22 44.39
CA ILE A 225 -35.87 -1.39 45.55
C ILE A 225 -34.75 -0.35 45.57
N ARG A 226 -34.19 0.00 44.40
CA ARG A 226 -33.14 1.02 44.30
C ARG A 226 -33.66 2.42 44.56
N ARG A 227 -34.87 2.73 44.10
CA ARG A 227 -35.53 4.02 44.35
C ARG A 227 -35.80 4.22 45.84
N GLU A 228 -36.35 3.22 46.51
CA GLU A 228 -36.57 3.24 47.96
C GLU A 228 -35.25 3.41 48.73
N LYS A 229 -34.17 2.75 48.29
CA LYS A 229 -32.84 2.87 48.90
C LYS A 229 -32.21 4.25 48.69
N ALA A 230 -32.50 4.92 47.57
CA ALA A 230 -32.05 6.28 47.29
C ALA A 230 -32.84 7.32 48.10
N GLU A 231 -34.16 7.16 48.20
CA GLU A 231 -35.03 8.00 49.04
C GLU A 231 -34.65 7.91 50.52
N MET A 232 -34.34 6.71 51.02
CA MET A 232 -33.80 6.52 52.39
C MET A 232 -32.46 7.22 52.61
N ARG A 233 -31.56 7.22 51.61
CA ARG A 233 -30.26 7.93 51.71
C ARG A 233 -30.45 9.45 51.75
N ASN A 234 -31.40 9.98 50.99
CA ASN A 234 -31.72 11.41 50.99
C ASN A 234 -32.42 11.83 52.29
N SER A 235 -33.35 11.03 52.81
CA SER A 235 -33.99 11.27 54.12
C SER A 235 -32.96 11.30 55.26
N ARG A 236 -31.99 10.38 55.27
CA ARG A 236 -30.88 10.40 56.25
C ARG A 236 -29.94 11.58 56.11
N ARG A 237 -29.82 12.18 54.93
CA ARG A 237 -29.02 13.40 54.70
C ARG A 237 -29.75 14.65 55.19
N ASN A 238 -31.06 14.74 54.96
CA ASN A 238 -31.85 15.89 55.41
C ASN A 238 -32.06 15.93 56.93
N ASN A 239 -32.02 14.79 57.62
CA ASN A 239 -32.13 14.74 59.08
C ASN A 239 -30.79 14.90 59.83
N ARG A 240 -29.68 15.23 59.15
CA ARG A 240 -28.35 15.40 59.79
C ARG A 240 -28.01 16.82 60.24
N PHE A 241 -28.87 17.81 59.97
CA PHE A 241 -28.73 19.16 60.50
C PHE A 241 -30.09 19.66 61.00
N PRO A 242 -30.41 19.48 62.30
CA PRO A 242 -31.42 20.30 62.94
C PRO A 242 -30.80 21.68 63.19
N PHE A 243 -31.38 22.71 62.59
CA PHE A 243 -31.36 24.05 63.20
C PHE A 243 -32.45 24.09 64.26
#